data_AF-B3LX15-F1
#
_entry.id   AF-B3LX15-F1
#
_cell.length_a   1.000
_cell.length_b   1.000
_cell.length_c   1.000
_cell.angle_alpha   90.00
_cell.angle_beta   90.00
_cell.angle_gamma   90.00
#
_symmetry.space_group_name_H-M   'P 1'
#
loop_
_entity.id
_entity.type
_entity.pdbx_description
1 polymer ?
#
loop_
_entity_poly.entity_id
_entity_poly.type
_entity_poly.pdbx_seq_one_letter_code
_entity_poly.pdbx_strand_id
1 'polypeptide(L)'
;MSCPYRVINFVLQLLTAILEVVATVFVVLLLWSPCVLGLEFSVSPTMCLFIRPVMALHSVVFVLFRLCCCTVGLDPIAVVFNFIAGVAVTCSSLFLLIDVIMYHCGNEYLYMFYIVGIFGLLAGIMHLVNAFICNRYMPASERLYLKPSKRQRKKALKVRLRENK
;
A
#
# COMPACT_ATOMS: atom_id res chain seq x y z
N MET A 1 -16.99 13.12 17.88
CA MET A 1 -17.58 12.04 17.05
C MET A 1 -16.56 11.56 16.04
N SER A 2 -15.84 10.48 16.35
CA SER A 2 -14.75 9.89 15.55
C SER A 2 -15.18 8.66 14.74
N CYS A 3 -16.45 8.26 14.84
CA CYS A 3 -16.99 7.02 14.27
C CYS A 3 -17.01 6.96 12.71
N PRO A 4 -17.42 8.00 11.96
CA PRO A 4 -17.64 7.84 10.52
C PRO A 4 -16.33 7.62 9.75
N TYR A 5 -15.25 8.33 10.11
CA TYR A 5 -13.97 8.22 9.43
C TYR A 5 -13.27 6.88 9.64
N ARG A 6 -13.54 6.21 10.77
CA ARG A 6 -13.01 4.87 11.05
C ARG A 6 -13.65 3.83 10.17
N VAL A 7 -14.97 3.91 10.00
CA VAL A 7 -15.71 3.02 9.09
C VAL A 7 -15.25 3.24 7.64
N ILE A 8 -15.11 4.50 7.21
CA ILE A 8 -14.63 4.82 5.86
C ILE A 8 -13.23 4.25 5.61
N ASN A 9 -12.30 4.49 6.54
CA ASN A 9 -10.92 3.99 6.44
C ASN A 9 -10.87 2.44 6.49
N PHE A 10 -11.72 1.81 7.28
CA PHE A 10 -11.86 0.36 7.30
C PHE A 10 -12.35 -0.19 5.96
N VAL A 11 -13.46 0.34 5.44
CA VAL A 11 -14.02 -0.08 4.14
C VAL A 11 -13.01 0.14 3.02
N LEU A 12 -12.33 1.29 3.01
CA LEU A 12 -11.32 1.58 1.99
C LEU A 12 -10.17 0.57 2.05
N GLN A 13 -9.63 0.28 3.24
CA GLN A 13 -8.58 -0.71 3.42
C GLN A 13 -9.03 -2.13 3.06
N LEU A 14 -10.28 -2.50 3.37
CA LEU A 14 -10.84 -3.81 3.00
C LEU A 14 -10.91 -3.97 1.48
N LEU A 15 -11.44 -2.97 0.78
CA LEU A 15 -11.51 -2.97 -0.68
C LEU A 15 -10.10 -2.98 -1.30
N THR A 16 -9.16 -2.20 -0.75
CA THR A 16 -7.74 -2.26 -1.17
C THR A 16 -7.17 -3.66 -1.02
N ALA A 17 -7.37 -4.31 0.13
CA ALA A 17 -6.87 -5.66 0.36
C ALA A 17 -7.47 -6.68 -0.63
N ILE A 18 -8.76 -6.58 -0.94
CA ILE A 18 -9.42 -7.44 -1.95
C ILE A 18 -8.76 -7.24 -3.32
N LEU A 19 -8.59 -6.00 -3.77
CA LEU A 19 -7.96 -5.70 -5.06
C LEU A 19 -6.52 -6.22 -5.12
N GLU A 20 -5.73 -6.03 -4.05
CA GLU A 20 -4.36 -6.53 -3.97
C GLU A 20 -4.28 -8.05 -3.98
N VAL A 21 -5.18 -8.75 -3.27
CA VAL A 21 -5.22 -10.21 -3.25
C VAL A 21 -5.59 -10.76 -4.62
N VAL A 22 -6.67 -10.25 -5.23
CA VAL A 22 -7.09 -10.70 -6.56
C VAL A 22 -5.96 -10.51 -7.56
N ALA A 23 -5.37 -9.33 -7.58
CA ALA A 23 -4.34 -9.02 -8.53
C ALA A 23 -3.02 -9.73 -8.22
N THR A 24 -2.72 -10.07 -6.96
CA THR A 24 -1.59 -10.95 -6.60
C THR A 24 -1.80 -12.36 -7.16
N VAL A 25 -3.01 -12.91 -7.06
CA VAL A 25 -3.35 -14.22 -7.65
C VAL A 25 -3.12 -14.21 -9.16
N PHE A 26 -3.59 -13.16 -9.87
CA PHE A 26 -3.35 -13.04 -11.31
C PHE A 26 -1.87 -12.87 -11.66
N VAL A 27 -1.06 -12.16 -10.86
CA VAL A 27 0.40 -12.07 -11.09
C VAL A 27 1.05 -13.43 -10.98
N VAL A 28 0.67 -14.25 -10.00
CA VAL A 28 1.20 -15.60 -9.85
C VAL A 28 0.81 -16.47 -11.05
N LEU A 29 -0.44 -16.38 -11.51
CA LEU A 29 -0.91 -17.07 -12.71
C LEU A 29 -0.15 -16.65 -13.99
N LEU A 30 0.20 -15.36 -14.10
CA LEU A 30 0.96 -14.82 -15.23
C LEU A 30 2.37 -15.39 -15.37
N LEU A 31 2.97 -15.92 -14.29
CA LEU A 31 4.30 -16.53 -14.35
C LEU A 31 4.37 -17.74 -15.27
N TRP A 32 3.23 -18.43 -15.47
CA TRP A 32 3.13 -19.56 -16.39
C TRP A 32 2.78 -19.15 -17.83
N SER A 33 2.61 -17.86 -18.10
CA SER A 33 2.31 -17.41 -19.46
C SER A 33 3.55 -17.55 -20.37
N PRO A 34 3.37 -17.90 -21.65
CA PRO A 34 4.47 -18.06 -22.59
C PRO A 34 5.37 -16.82 -22.72
N CYS A 35 4.81 -15.60 -22.66
CA CYS A 35 5.61 -14.36 -22.77
C CYS A 35 6.54 -14.14 -21.57
N VAL A 36 6.18 -14.63 -20.37
CA VAL A 36 7.05 -14.54 -19.19
C VAL A 36 8.10 -15.65 -19.21
N LEU A 37 7.71 -16.89 -19.55
CA LEU A 37 8.62 -18.02 -19.67
C LEU A 37 9.62 -17.88 -20.83
N GLY A 38 9.19 -17.26 -21.93
CA GLY A 38 10.03 -16.92 -23.09
C GLY A 38 10.92 -15.70 -22.86
N LEU A 39 10.90 -15.10 -21.65
CA LEU A 39 11.68 -13.93 -21.23
C LEU A 39 11.42 -12.64 -22.02
N GLU A 40 10.46 -12.64 -22.93
CA GLU A 40 10.03 -11.45 -23.69
C GLU A 40 9.46 -10.37 -22.77
N PHE A 41 8.86 -10.79 -21.65
CA PHE A 41 8.12 -9.91 -20.74
C PHE A 41 8.38 -10.25 -19.27
N SER A 42 9.64 -10.17 -18.83
CA SER A 42 10.08 -10.71 -17.53
C SER A 42 10.22 -9.67 -16.42
N VAL A 43 10.64 -8.43 -16.71
CA VAL A 43 11.02 -7.44 -15.68
C VAL A 43 9.82 -6.92 -14.89
N SER A 44 8.79 -6.40 -15.58
CA SER A 44 7.63 -5.78 -14.94
C SER A 44 6.79 -6.76 -14.11
N PRO A 45 6.49 -7.99 -14.58
CA PRO A 45 5.78 -8.98 -13.78
C PRO A 45 6.59 -9.47 -12.59
N THR A 46 7.91 -9.62 -12.74
CA THR A 46 8.80 -10.01 -11.63
C THR A 46 8.84 -8.94 -10.55
N MET A 47 8.92 -7.65 -10.91
CA MET A 47 8.81 -6.54 -9.96
C MET A 47 7.48 -6.60 -9.19
N CYS A 48 6.36 -6.86 -9.89
CA CYS A 48 5.07 -7.03 -9.27
C CYS A 48 5.03 -8.24 -8.31
N LEU A 49 5.70 -9.34 -8.65
CA LEU A 49 5.79 -10.54 -7.81
C LEU A 49 6.52 -10.30 -6.50
N PHE A 50 7.57 -9.46 -6.47
CA PHE A 50 8.29 -9.17 -5.23
C PHE A 50 7.56 -8.17 -4.33
N ILE A 51 6.91 -7.17 -4.92
CA ILE A 51 6.29 -6.08 -4.15
C ILE A 51 4.92 -6.49 -3.63
N ARG A 52 4.06 -7.04 -4.49
CA ARG A 52 2.62 -7.13 -4.24
C ARG A 52 2.20 -8.16 -3.19
N PRO A 53 2.78 -9.37 -3.12
CA PRO A 53 2.43 -10.32 -2.06
C PRO A 53 2.72 -9.78 -0.67
N VAL A 54 3.83 -9.03 -0.52
CA VAL A 54 4.20 -8.41 0.75
C VAL A 54 3.19 -7.32 1.12
N MET A 55 2.82 -6.45 0.18
CA MET A 55 1.83 -5.39 0.46
C MET A 55 0.44 -5.98 0.74
N ALA A 56 -0.01 -6.96 -0.06
CA ALA A 56 -1.28 -7.65 0.13
C ALA A 56 -1.37 -8.32 1.52
N LEU A 57 -0.31 -9.02 1.95
CA LEU A 57 -0.26 -9.64 3.27
C LEU A 57 -0.41 -8.59 4.38
N HIS A 58 0.35 -7.50 4.31
CA HIS A 58 0.24 -6.42 5.30
C HIS A 58 -1.15 -5.78 5.27
N SER A 59 -1.72 -5.52 4.10
CA SER A 59 -3.07 -4.98 3.95
C SER A 59 -4.13 -5.87 4.59
N VAL A 60 -4.07 -7.20 4.39
CA VAL A 60 -4.95 -8.16 5.06
C VAL A 60 -4.77 -8.13 6.57
N VAL A 61 -3.52 -8.15 7.05
CA VAL A 61 -3.20 -8.05 8.47
C VAL A 61 -3.76 -6.75 9.08
N PHE A 62 -3.64 -5.62 8.39
CA PHE A 62 -4.21 -4.34 8.82
C PHE A 62 -5.74 -4.37 8.87
N VAL A 63 -6.42 -5.01 7.92
CA VAL A 63 -7.88 -5.20 7.96
C VAL A 63 -8.28 -6.00 9.19
N LEU A 64 -7.60 -7.13 9.46
CA LEU A 64 -7.88 -7.97 10.62
C LEU A 64 -7.67 -7.21 11.93
N PHE A 65 -6.58 -6.47 12.06
CA PHE A 65 -6.35 -5.65 13.24
C PHE A 65 -7.38 -4.53 13.40
N ARG A 66 -7.88 -3.94 12.31
CA ARG A 66 -8.94 -2.92 12.38
C ARG A 66 -10.31 -3.50 12.78
N LEU A 67 -10.55 -4.78 12.50
CA LEU A 67 -11.74 -5.50 12.99
C LEU A 67 -11.65 -5.77 14.50
N CYS A 68 -10.50 -6.24 14.98
CA CYS A 68 -10.32 -6.63 16.38
C CYS A 68 -10.00 -5.47 17.32
N CYS A 69 -9.34 -4.42 16.81
CA CYS A 69 -8.82 -3.30 17.60
C CYS A 69 -9.30 -1.96 17.04
N CYS A 70 -10.25 -1.33 17.75
CA CYS A 70 -10.82 -0.03 17.37
C CYS A 70 -9.83 1.14 17.35
N THR A 71 -8.60 0.96 17.82
CA THR A 71 -7.54 1.98 17.85
C THR A 71 -6.65 1.97 16.62
N VAL A 72 -6.67 0.90 15.82
CA VAL A 72 -5.77 0.72 14.68
C VAL A 72 -6.32 1.44 13.44
N GLY A 73 -5.44 2.10 12.69
CA GLY A 73 -5.78 2.71 11.40
C GLY A 73 -5.87 4.23 11.40
N LEU A 74 -5.68 4.92 12.53
CA LEU A 74 -5.48 6.38 12.55
C LEU A 74 -4.15 6.75 13.20
N ASP A 75 -3.18 5.86 13.07
CA ASP A 75 -1.89 5.90 13.73
C ASP A 75 -0.74 6.18 12.74
N PRO A 76 0.44 6.59 13.24
CA PRO A 76 1.62 6.85 12.42
C PRO A 76 2.04 5.69 11.50
N ILE A 77 1.91 4.46 11.98
CA ILE A 77 2.34 3.27 11.26
C ILE A 77 1.42 3.07 10.06
N ALA A 78 0.11 3.20 10.26
CA ALA A 78 -0.88 3.15 9.19
C ALA A 78 -0.65 4.23 8.12
N VAL A 79 -0.25 5.45 8.49
CA VAL A 79 0.09 6.51 7.52
C VAL A 79 1.30 6.12 6.68
N VAL A 80 2.40 5.70 7.32
CA VAL A 80 3.65 5.37 6.64
C VAL A 80 3.47 4.16 5.73
N PHE A 81 2.82 3.11 6.24
CA PHE A 81 2.52 1.92 5.45
C PHE A 81 1.69 2.25 4.21
N ASN A 82 0.55 2.94 4.38
CA ASN A 82 -0.31 3.28 3.26
C ASN A 82 0.38 4.20 2.25
N PHE A 83 1.27 5.08 2.70
CA PHE A 83 2.04 5.93 1.77
C PHE A 83 3.05 5.11 0.96
N ILE A 84 3.87 4.28 1.62
CA ILE A 84 4.89 3.45 0.95
C ILE A 84 4.23 2.43 0.02
N ALA A 85 3.21 1.71 0.51
CA ALA A 85 2.44 0.77 -0.29
C ALA A 85 1.77 1.48 -1.48
N GLY A 86 1.15 2.63 -1.24
CA GLY A 86 0.52 3.43 -2.29
C GLY A 86 1.48 3.80 -3.42
N VAL A 87 2.68 4.30 -3.07
CA VAL A 87 3.72 4.63 -4.07
C VAL A 87 4.22 3.37 -4.78
N ALA A 88 4.62 2.34 -4.03
CA ALA A 88 5.22 1.13 -4.61
C ALA A 88 4.25 0.37 -5.53
N VAL A 89 3.00 0.21 -5.10
CA VAL A 89 1.95 -0.47 -5.87
C VAL A 89 1.54 0.36 -7.08
N THR A 90 1.43 1.68 -6.96
CA THR A 90 1.15 2.57 -8.11
C THR A 90 2.26 2.49 -9.14
N CYS A 91 3.53 2.64 -8.72
CA CYS A 91 4.67 2.60 -9.63
C CYS A 91 4.77 1.24 -10.34
N SER A 92 4.73 0.13 -9.61
CA SER A 92 4.79 -1.21 -10.22
C SER A 92 3.65 -1.46 -11.21
N SER A 93 2.44 -0.99 -10.88
CA SER A 93 1.27 -1.13 -11.77
C SER A 93 1.39 -0.28 -13.03
N LEU A 94 1.90 0.95 -12.91
CA LEU A 94 2.16 1.82 -14.07
C LEU A 94 3.25 1.23 -14.98
N PHE A 95 4.35 0.74 -14.41
CA PHE A 95 5.39 0.07 -15.19
C PHE A 95 4.82 -1.12 -15.96
N LEU A 96 4.03 -1.98 -15.31
CA LEU A 96 3.39 -3.11 -15.98
C LEU A 96 2.43 -2.66 -17.10
N LEU A 97 1.57 -1.66 -16.85
CA LEU A 97 0.62 -1.18 -17.87
C LEU A 97 1.33 -0.54 -19.05
N ILE A 98 2.38 0.25 -18.82
CA ILE A 98 3.18 0.87 -19.89
C ILE A 98 3.82 -0.22 -20.74
N ASP A 99 4.44 -1.20 -20.09
CA ASP A 99 5.09 -2.32 -20.76
C ASP A 99 4.09 -3.07 -21.66
N VAL A 100 2.87 -3.31 -21.16
CA VAL A 100 1.82 -4.06 -21.88
C VAL A 100 1.30 -3.30 -23.10
N ILE A 101 1.24 -1.96 -23.01
CA ILE A 101 0.82 -1.09 -24.12
C ILE A 101 1.93 -0.96 -25.16
N MET A 102 3.20 -0.92 -24.73
CA MET A 102 4.34 -0.78 -25.63
C MET A 102 4.71 -2.07 -26.36
N TYR A 103 4.60 -3.21 -25.67
CA TYR A 103 4.93 -4.52 -26.22
C TYR A 103 3.70 -5.43 -26.17
N HIS A 104 2.83 -5.28 -27.17
CA HIS A 104 1.69 -6.15 -27.37
C HIS A 104 2.15 -7.56 -27.76
N CYS A 105 2.19 -8.49 -26.80
CA CYS A 105 2.63 -9.87 -27.02
C CYS A 105 1.60 -10.74 -27.80
N GLY A 106 0.48 -10.19 -28.30
CA GLY A 106 -0.56 -10.98 -29.00
C GLY A 106 -1.12 -12.17 -28.19
N ASN A 107 -0.90 -12.16 -26.88
CA ASN A 107 -1.00 -13.32 -26.01
C ASN A 107 -2.41 -13.49 -25.46
N GLU A 108 -2.88 -14.73 -25.34
CA GLU A 108 -4.17 -15.06 -24.70
C GLU A 108 -4.23 -14.62 -23.22
N TYR A 109 -3.08 -14.52 -22.55
CA TYR A 109 -2.99 -14.03 -21.16
C TYR A 109 -2.97 -12.50 -21.03
N LEU A 110 -3.07 -11.75 -22.13
CA LEU A 110 -3.00 -10.28 -22.13
C LEU A 110 -4.01 -9.62 -21.18
N TYR A 111 -5.23 -10.18 -21.07
CA TYR A 111 -6.24 -9.65 -20.16
C TYR A 111 -5.80 -9.73 -18.68
N MET A 112 -5.04 -10.76 -18.30
CA MET A 112 -4.55 -10.90 -16.93
C MET A 112 -3.56 -9.79 -16.59
N PHE A 113 -2.69 -9.40 -17.54
CA PHE A 113 -1.79 -8.26 -17.37
C PHE A 113 -2.56 -6.96 -17.11
N TYR A 114 -3.63 -6.71 -17.85
CA TYR A 114 -4.49 -5.54 -17.62
C TYR A 114 -5.20 -5.60 -16.28
N ILE A 115 -5.74 -6.75 -15.88
CA ILE A 115 -6.36 -6.91 -14.55
C ILE A 115 -5.35 -6.60 -13.45
N VAL A 116 -4.15 -7.17 -13.53
CA VAL A 116 -3.07 -6.92 -12.56
C VAL A 116 -2.75 -5.44 -12.48
N GLY A 117 -2.53 -4.80 -13.63
CA GLY A 117 -2.16 -3.40 -13.71
C GLY A 117 -3.26 -2.46 -13.22
N ILE A 118 -4.50 -2.64 -13.67
CA ILE A 118 -5.63 -1.78 -13.29
C ILE A 118 -5.98 -1.96 -11.82
N PHE A 119 -6.10 -3.19 -11.33
CA PHE A 119 -6.44 -3.43 -9.93
C PHE A 119 -5.31 -2.99 -9.01
N GLY A 120 -4.06 -3.18 -9.42
CA GLY A 120 -2.91 -2.63 -8.73
C GLY A 120 -2.93 -1.11 -8.68
N LEU A 121 -3.20 -0.44 -9.80
CA LEU A 121 -3.27 1.02 -9.84
C LEU A 121 -4.37 1.57 -8.94
N LEU A 122 -5.57 0.97 -8.98
CA LEU A 122 -6.68 1.33 -8.09
C LEU A 122 -6.31 1.11 -6.62
N ALA A 123 -5.73 -0.05 -6.28
CA ALA A 123 -5.27 -0.34 -4.92
C ALA A 123 -4.21 0.67 -4.43
N GLY A 124 -3.25 1.01 -5.29
CA GLY A 124 -2.21 2.02 -5.01
C GLY A 124 -2.80 3.40 -4.73
N ILE A 125 -3.76 3.85 -5.53
CA ILE A 125 -4.48 5.12 -5.29
C ILE A 125 -5.25 5.07 -3.97
N MET A 126 -5.95 3.97 -3.69
CA MET A 126 -6.71 3.82 -2.45
C MET A 126 -5.82 3.82 -1.21
N HIS A 127 -4.63 3.23 -1.30
CA HIS A 127 -3.59 3.35 -0.27
C HIS A 127 -3.19 4.81 -0.03
N LEU A 128 -2.94 5.59 -1.09
CA LEU A 128 -2.59 7.02 -0.94
C LEU A 128 -3.75 7.82 -0.31
N VAL A 129 -4.99 7.53 -0.70
CA VAL A 129 -6.18 8.13 -0.09
C VAL A 129 -6.29 7.75 1.39
N ASN A 130 -6.05 6.48 1.74
CA ASN A 130 -6.00 6.03 3.14
C ASN A 130 -4.90 6.75 3.92
N ALA A 131 -3.69 6.89 3.37
CA ALA A 131 -2.60 7.63 4.00
C ALA A 131 -3.01 9.08 4.31
N PHE A 132 -3.69 9.73 3.36
CA PHE A 132 -4.21 11.09 3.53
C PHE A 132 -5.27 11.17 4.63
N ILE A 133 -6.27 10.29 4.61
CA ILE A 133 -7.33 10.22 5.63
C ILE A 133 -6.70 9.98 7.01
N CYS A 134 -5.80 9.01 7.13
CA CYS A 134 -5.10 8.68 8.37
C CYS A 134 -4.34 9.90 8.91
N ASN A 135 -3.56 10.58 8.07
CA ASN A 135 -2.77 11.75 8.47
C ASN A 135 -3.66 12.95 8.86
N ARG A 136 -4.79 13.15 8.16
CA ARG A 136 -5.69 14.29 8.42
C ARG A 136 -6.49 14.11 9.71
N TYR A 137 -6.99 12.91 9.97
CA TYR A 137 -7.90 12.59 11.07
C TYR A 137 -7.24 11.90 12.27
N MET A 138 -5.91 11.75 12.25
CA MET A 138 -5.12 11.26 13.37
C MET A 138 -5.40 12.02 14.68
N PRO A 139 -5.66 11.30 15.80
CA PRO A 139 -5.79 11.89 17.13
C PRO A 139 -4.57 12.72 17.52
N ALA A 140 -4.79 13.80 18.28
CA ALA A 140 -3.70 14.69 18.67
C ALA A 140 -2.62 14.00 19.52
N SER A 141 -2.99 13.02 20.33
CA SER A 141 -2.08 12.18 21.13
C SER A 141 -1.10 11.39 20.25
N GLU A 142 -1.58 10.87 19.12
CA GLU A 142 -0.79 10.04 18.20
C GLU A 142 -0.01 10.88 17.18
N ARG A 143 -0.52 12.07 16.86
CA ARG A 143 0.16 13.03 15.98
C ARG A 143 1.51 13.48 16.52
N LEU A 144 1.72 13.37 17.83
CA LEU A 144 2.99 13.66 18.50
C LEU A 144 4.16 12.84 17.97
N TYR A 145 3.91 11.60 17.54
CA TYR A 145 4.94 10.69 17.04
C TYR A 145 5.41 11.06 15.61
N LEU A 146 4.52 11.65 14.78
CA LEU A 146 4.87 12.11 13.42
C LEU A 146 5.32 13.57 13.37
N LYS A 147 4.73 14.43 14.19
CA LYS A 147 4.97 15.89 14.21
C LYS A 147 5.17 16.37 15.64
N PRO A 148 6.33 16.09 16.27
CA PRO A 148 6.59 16.55 17.63
C PRO A 148 6.59 18.08 17.69
N SER A 149 5.85 18.65 18.63
CA SER A 149 5.78 20.12 18.79
C SER A 149 7.16 20.72 19.08
N LYS A 150 7.39 21.98 18.71
CA LYS A 150 8.66 22.70 19.00
C LYS A 150 9.01 22.63 20.51
N ARG A 151 8.01 22.64 21.39
CA ARG A 151 8.16 22.59 22.85
C ARG A 151 8.60 21.21 23.33
N GLN A 152 8.05 20.13 22.76
CA GLN A 152 8.50 18.76 23.06
C GLN A 152 9.86 18.44 22.46
N ARG A 153 10.17 18.92 21.25
CA ARG A 153 11.53 18.83 20.69
C ARG A 153 12.54 19.47 21.64
N LYS A 154 12.25 20.66 22.18
CA LYS A 154 13.08 21.31 23.22
C LYS A 154 13.16 20.49 24.52
N LYS A 155 12.07 19.84 24.94
CA LYS A 155 12.06 19.02 26.17
C LYS A 155 12.89 17.74 26.01
N ALA A 156 12.74 17.03 24.89
CA ALA A 156 13.53 15.85 24.56
C ALA A 156 15.03 16.18 24.39
N LEU A 157 15.35 17.32 23.76
CA LEU A 157 16.73 17.79 23.64
C LEU A 157 17.35 18.08 25.02
N LYS A 158 16.59 18.71 25.93
CA LYS A 158 17.04 18.95 27.31
C LYS A 158 17.28 17.68 28.11
N VAL A 159 16.48 16.64 27.88
CA VAL A 159 16.68 15.32 28.54
C VAL A 159 17.96 14.67 28.02
N ARG A 160 18.17 14.60 26.69
CA ARG A 160 19.40 14.06 26.10
C ARG A 160 20.67 14.79 26.57
N LEU A 161 20.61 16.11 26.72
CA LEU A 161 21.73 16.91 27.22
C LEU A 161 22.05 16.66 28.71
N ARG A 162 21.09 16.14 29.49
CA ARG A 162 21.31 15.75 30.90
C ARG A 162 21.84 14.34 31.04
N GLU A 163 21.52 13.44 30.11
CA GLU A 163 22.01 12.06 30.11
C GLU A 163 23.45 11.94 29.61
N ASN A 164 23.92 12.90 28.80
CA ASN A 164 25.30 12.98 28.30
C ASN A 164 26.25 13.77 29.22
N LYS A 165 25.86 14.05 30.46
CA LYS A 165 26.62 14.83 31.42
C LYS A 165 26.82 14.04 32.70
#